data_AF-A0A9D5L5W2-F1
#
_entry.id   AF-A0A9D5L5W2-F1
#
_cell.length_a   1.000
_cell.length_b   1.000
_cell.length_c   1.000
_cell.angle_alpha   90.00
_cell.angle_beta   90.00
_cell.angle_gamma   90.00
#
_symmetry.space_group_name_H-M   'P 1'
#
loop_
_entity.id
_entity.type
_entity.pdbx_description
1 polymer ?
#
loop_
_entity_poly.entity_id
_entity_poly.type
_entity_poly.pdbx_seq_one_letter_code
_entity_poly.pdbx_strand_id
1 'polypeptide(L)'
;MADDGKYIHRKGDEKYFRKGIMREGETTDDFEEVDERPAYTKGQYEAKVAEMVREGYTASEEFALQRKAINAICSPAVTDADSTAMAEYEAYNAYVERCKQRAKNPELYRLIPDS
;
A
#
# COMPACT_ATOMS: atom_id res chain seq x y z
N MET A 1 -1.79 -27.89 -9.82
CA MET A 1 -2.31 -27.15 -11.01
C MET A 1 -3.60 -26.51 -10.58
N ALA A 2 -3.88 -25.29 -11.06
CA ALA A 2 -5.13 -24.62 -10.73
C ALA A 2 -6.30 -25.26 -11.49
N ASP A 3 -7.50 -25.16 -10.93
CA ASP A 3 -8.73 -25.42 -11.69
C ASP A 3 -8.86 -24.48 -12.91
N ASP A 4 -9.67 -24.90 -13.89
CA ASP A 4 -9.87 -24.11 -15.11
C ASP A 4 -10.38 -22.70 -14.80
N GLY A 5 -9.82 -21.70 -15.46
CA GLY A 5 -10.12 -20.29 -15.17
C GLY A 5 -9.37 -19.67 -13.98
N LYS A 6 -8.81 -20.46 -13.05
CA LYS A 6 -8.18 -19.96 -11.81
C LYS A 6 -6.65 -19.92 -11.82
N TYR A 7 -6.06 -19.32 -10.78
CA TYR A 7 -4.62 -19.20 -10.54
C TYR A 7 -4.24 -19.80 -9.18
N ILE A 8 -3.03 -20.35 -9.11
CA ILE A 8 -2.36 -20.64 -7.83
C ILE A 8 -1.54 -19.40 -7.46
N HIS A 9 -1.81 -18.86 -6.28
CA HIS A 9 -1.04 -17.80 -5.64
C HIS A 9 -0.16 -18.39 -4.54
N ARG A 10 1.12 -18.01 -4.52
CA ARG A 10 2.01 -18.35 -3.42
C ARG A 10 1.85 -17.32 -2.31
N LYS A 11 1.49 -17.75 -1.10
CA LYS A 11 1.33 -16.86 0.05
C LYS A 11 2.64 -16.12 0.34
N GLY A 12 2.54 -14.81 0.53
CA GLY A 12 3.67 -13.95 0.85
C GLY A 12 4.54 -13.50 -0.33
N ASP A 13 4.18 -13.86 -1.57
CA ASP A 13 4.80 -13.36 -2.80
C ASP A 13 3.71 -12.77 -3.71
N GLU A 14 4.07 -12.22 -4.87
CA GLU A 14 3.14 -11.67 -5.86
C GLU A 14 3.07 -12.52 -7.13
N LYS A 15 3.39 -13.80 -6.99
CA LYS A 15 3.47 -14.72 -8.13
C LYS A 15 2.21 -15.56 -8.26
N TYR A 16 1.66 -15.55 -9.47
CA TYR A 16 0.44 -16.22 -9.85
C TYR A 16 0.71 -17.15 -11.03
N PHE A 17 0.32 -18.42 -10.90
CA PHE A 17 0.63 -19.45 -11.89
C PHE A 17 -0.60 -20.27 -12.20
N ARG A 18 -0.78 -20.67 -13.47
CA ARG A 18 -1.77 -21.70 -13.84
C ARG A 18 -1.28 -23.11 -13.51
N LYS A 19 0.02 -23.33 -13.68
CA LYS A 19 0.73 -24.59 -13.39
C LYS A 19 2.15 -24.26 -12.96
N GLY A 20 2.66 -24.99 -11.98
CA GLY A 20 4.01 -24.83 -11.45
C GLY A 20 4.49 -26.10 -10.75
N ILE A 21 5.79 -26.15 -10.48
CA ILE A 21 6.43 -27.20 -9.70
C ILE A 21 6.77 -26.59 -8.33
N MET A 22 6.38 -27.27 -7.25
CA MET A 22 6.74 -26.86 -5.89
C MET A 22 8.25 -26.99 -5.68
N ARG A 23 8.85 -26.01 -5.00
CA ARG A 23 10.26 -26.10 -4.60
C ARG A 23 10.41 -27.03 -3.42
N GLU A 24 11.64 -27.49 -3.20
CA GLU A 24 11.96 -28.28 -2.01
C GLU A 24 11.63 -27.51 -0.73
N GLY A 25 10.91 -28.16 0.19
CA GLY A 25 10.45 -27.56 1.45
C GLY A 25 9.12 -26.80 1.38
N GLU A 26 8.55 -26.60 0.19
CA GLU A 26 7.20 -26.04 0.05
C GLU A 26 6.13 -27.12 0.21
N THR A 27 5.00 -26.72 0.79
CA THR A 27 3.82 -27.54 0.98
C THR A 27 2.61 -26.91 0.29
N THR A 28 1.51 -27.66 0.15
CA THR A 28 0.26 -27.11 -0.40
C THR A 28 -0.28 -25.95 0.45
N ASP A 29 0.05 -25.90 1.74
CA ASP A 29 -0.42 -24.87 2.66
C ASP A 29 0.23 -23.50 2.38
N ASP A 30 1.35 -23.48 1.67
CA ASP A 30 2.04 -22.26 1.22
C ASP A 30 1.37 -21.61 0.01
N PHE A 31 0.33 -22.23 -0.53
CA PHE A 31 -0.39 -21.77 -1.72
C PHE A 31 -1.88 -21.63 -1.43
N GLU A 32 -2.52 -20.80 -2.25
CA GLU A 32 -3.96 -20.66 -2.30
C GLU A 32 -4.41 -20.57 -3.76
N GLU A 33 -5.61 -21.07 -4.03
CA GLU A 33 -6.23 -20.93 -5.33
C GLU A 33 -7.09 -19.66 -5.33
N VAL A 34 -6.94 -18.85 -6.37
CA VAL A 34 -7.64 -17.57 -6.52
C VAL A 34 -8.26 -17.49 -7.91
N ASP A 35 -9.40 -16.83 -8.00
CA ASP A 35 -10.10 -16.66 -9.27
C ASP A 35 -9.38 -15.64 -10.17
N GLU A 36 -8.81 -14.60 -9.59
CA GLU A 36 -8.19 -13.49 -10.32
C GLU A 36 -6.83 -13.10 -9.74
N ARG A 37 -5.95 -12.58 -10.61
CA ARG A 37 -4.72 -11.89 -10.22
C ARG A 37 -5.02 -10.39 -10.05
N PRO A 38 -4.46 -9.72 -9.04
CA PRO A 38 -4.52 -8.27 -8.94
C PRO A 38 -4.06 -7.57 -10.22
N ALA A 39 -4.68 -6.44 -10.53
CA ALA A 39 -4.34 -5.62 -11.70
C ALA A 39 -3.00 -4.86 -11.57
N TYR A 40 -2.35 -4.95 -10.41
CA TYR A 40 -1.12 -4.26 -10.08
C TYR A 40 -0.25 -5.09 -9.14
N THR A 41 1.05 -4.87 -9.20
CA THR A 41 1.99 -5.34 -8.16
C THR A 41 1.96 -4.42 -6.95
N LYS A 42 2.49 -4.88 -5.81
CA LYS A 42 2.67 -4.06 -4.60
C LYS A 42 3.57 -2.87 -4.89
N GLY A 43 4.62 -3.04 -5.69
CA GLY A 43 5.49 -1.95 -6.11
C GLY A 43 4.73 -0.88 -6.91
N GLN A 44 3.88 -1.28 -7.85
CA GLN A 44 3.04 -0.36 -8.62
C GLN A 44 2.02 0.35 -7.71
N TYR A 45 1.40 -0.37 -6.77
CA TYR A 45 0.50 0.20 -5.77
C TYR A 45 1.19 1.24 -4.90
N GLU A 46 2.33 0.89 -4.31
CA GLU A 46 3.11 1.79 -3.44
C GLU A 46 3.56 3.05 -4.19
N ALA A 47 4.04 2.89 -5.44
CA ALA A 47 4.40 4.01 -6.29
C ALA A 47 3.21 4.92 -6.59
N LYS A 48 2.03 4.34 -6.88
CA LYS A 48 0.81 5.12 -7.16
C LYS A 48 0.29 5.84 -5.92
N VAL A 49 0.36 5.22 -4.74
CA VAL A 49 0.04 5.89 -3.48
C VAL A 49 1.01 7.05 -3.24
N ALA A 50 2.30 6.85 -3.43
CA ALA A 50 3.31 7.90 -3.26
C ALA A 50 3.08 9.07 -4.23
N GLU A 51 2.78 8.79 -5.51
CA GLU A 51 2.42 9.80 -6.50
C GLU A 51 1.22 10.62 -6.05
N MET A 52 0.12 9.97 -5.64
CA MET A 52 -1.07 10.67 -5.16
C MET A 52 -0.80 11.48 -3.90
N VAL A 53 0.01 10.98 -2.96
CA VAL A 53 0.37 11.76 -1.77
C VAL A 53 1.18 13.00 -2.15
N ARG A 54 2.07 12.88 -3.14
CA ARG A 54 2.88 13.98 -3.69
C ARG A 54 2.05 15.07 -4.39
N GLU A 55 0.85 14.75 -4.87
CA GLU A 55 -0.09 15.76 -5.41
C GLU A 55 -0.60 16.71 -4.31
N GLY A 56 -0.74 16.23 -3.07
CA GLY A 56 -1.25 17.01 -1.94
C GLY A 56 -0.16 17.55 -1.01
N TYR A 57 0.99 16.88 -0.91
CA TYR A 57 2.07 17.21 0.01
C TYR A 57 3.44 16.97 -0.60
N THR A 58 4.30 17.98 -0.53
CA THR A 58 5.73 17.81 -0.80
C THR A 58 6.40 17.01 0.31
N ALA A 59 7.59 16.46 0.04
CA ALA A 59 8.31 15.65 1.02
C ALA A 59 8.63 16.46 2.27
N SER A 60 9.02 17.72 2.09
CA SER A 60 9.32 18.63 3.18
C SER A 60 8.11 18.91 4.07
N GLU A 61 6.91 19.03 3.50
CA GLU A 61 5.68 19.23 4.26
C GLU A 61 5.31 17.99 5.07
N GLU A 62 5.41 16.79 4.49
CA GLU A 62 5.19 15.54 5.22
C GLU A 62 6.15 15.41 6.41
N PHE A 63 7.45 15.68 6.20
CA PHE A 63 8.44 15.65 7.27
C PHE A 63 8.16 16.70 8.34
N ALA A 64 7.66 17.88 7.98
CA ALA A 64 7.29 18.92 8.93
C ALA A 64 6.09 18.49 9.80
N LEU A 65 5.06 17.90 9.19
CA LEU A 65 3.88 17.37 9.90
C LEU A 65 4.27 16.26 10.87
N GLN A 66 5.09 15.30 10.42
CA GLN A 66 5.60 14.22 11.26
C GLN A 66 6.41 14.75 12.45
N ARG A 67 7.30 15.73 12.21
CA ARG A 67 8.11 16.34 13.27
C ARG A 67 7.26 17.07 14.30
N LYS A 68 6.25 17.83 13.88
CA LYS A 68 5.30 18.50 14.78
C LYS A 68 4.59 17.48 15.67
N ALA A 69 4.07 16.40 15.09
CA ALA A 69 3.40 15.33 15.83
C ALA A 69 4.34 14.61 16.82
N ILE A 70 5.55 14.26 16.38
CA ILE A 70 6.57 13.63 17.24
C ILE A 70 6.90 14.54 18.43
N ASN A 71 7.10 15.84 18.20
CA ASN A 71 7.39 16.78 19.27
C ASN A 71 6.25 16.87 20.29
N ALA A 72 5.00 16.92 19.81
CA ALA A 72 3.82 16.94 20.67
C ALA A 72 3.69 15.66 21.53
N ILE A 73 4.10 14.49 21.00
CA ILE A 73 4.05 13.20 21.71
C ILE A 73 5.20 13.05 22.70
N CYS A 74 6.43 13.40 22.30
CA CYS A 74 7.63 13.14 23.09
C CYS A 74 7.89 14.19 24.18
N SER A 75 7.41 15.42 23.97
CA SER A 75 7.58 16.52 24.92
C SER A 75 6.26 17.29 25.08
N PRO A 76 5.19 16.64 25.56
CA PRO A 76 3.89 17.28 25.66
C PRO A 76 3.96 18.42 26.68
N ALA A 77 3.73 19.64 26.22
CA ALA A 77 3.51 20.80 27.09
C ALA A 77 2.00 20.98 27.40
N VAL A 78 1.14 20.15 26.79
CA VAL A 78 -0.33 20.22 26.83
C VAL A 78 -0.80 21.62 26.42
N THR A 79 -0.37 22.02 25.22
CA THR A 79 -0.69 23.32 24.63
C THR A 79 -1.68 23.20 23.47
N ASP A 80 -2.28 24.33 23.09
CA ASP A 80 -3.08 24.42 21.86
C ASP A 80 -2.24 24.08 20.61
N ALA A 81 -0.93 24.33 20.66
CA ALA A 81 -0.01 23.97 19.59
C ALA A 81 0.15 22.45 19.45
N ASP A 82 0.22 21.71 20.56
CA ASP A 82 0.27 20.25 20.56
C ASP A 82 -1.02 19.65 19.98
N SER A 83 -2.17 20.18 20.41
CA SER A 83 -3.48 19.77 19.90
C SER A 83 -3.63 20.06 18.40
N THR A 84 -3.16 21.22 17.96
CA THR A 84 -3.15 21.59 16.53
C THR A 84 -2.23 20.68 15.72
N ALA A 85 -1.02 20.38 16.21
CA ALA A 85 -0.08 19.48 15.55
C ALA A 85 -0.68 18.08 15.35
N MET A 86 -1.38 17.55 16.36
CA MET A 86 -2.04 16.25 16.25
C MET A 86 -3.21 16.28 15.27
N ALA A 87 -4.02 17.34 15.26
CA ALA A 87 -5.12 17.50 14.30
C ALA A 87 -4.62 17.62 12.84
N GLU A 88 -3.54 18.38 12.61
CA GLU A 88 -2.89 18.48 11.30
C GLU A 88 -2.38 17.11 10.83
N TYR A 89 -1.74 16.34 11.72
CA TYR A 89 -1.24 15.02 11.41
C TYR A 89 -2.36 14.00 11.14
N GLU A 90 -3.47 14.08 11.89
CA GLU A 90 -4.66 13.27 11.65
C GLU A 90 -5.28 13.56 10.27
N ALA A 91 -5.41 14.83 9.90
CA ALA A 91 -5.91 15.24 8.59
C ALA A 91 -5.02 14.72 7.45
N TYR A 92 -3.69 14.78 7.63
CA TYR A 92 -2.73 14.20 6.71
C TYR A 92 -2.90 12.68 6.59
N ASN A 93 -3.01 11.96 7.71
CA ASN A 93 -3.23 10.50 7.68
C ASN A 93 -4.55 10.14 6.98
N ALA A 94 -5.62 10.89 7.22
CA ALA A 94 -6.89 10.70 6.53
C ALA A 94 -6.78 10.96 5.01
N TYR A 95 -5.89 11.86 4.58
CA TYR A 95 -5.58 12.05 3.16
C TYR A 95 -4.80 10.85 2.59
N VAL A 96 -3.76 10.38 3.28
CA VAL A 96 -2.98 9.20 2.87
C VAL A 96 -3.88 7.97 2.74
N GLU A 97 -4.80 7.74 3.68
CA GLU A 97 -5.75 6.62 3.59
C GLU A 97 -6.70 6.75 2.39
N ARG A 98 -7.16 7.97 2.06
CA ARG A 98 -7.93 8.19 0.82
C ARG A 98 -7.10 7.90 -0.42
N CYS A 99 -5.82 8.27 -0.46
CA CYS A 99 -4.91 7.92 -1.54
C CYS A 99 -4.74 6.39 -1.67
N LYS A 100 -4.56 5.69 -0.54
CA LYS A 100 -4.48 4.22 -0.50
C LYS A 100 -5.74 3.54 -1.03
N GLN A 101 -6.94 4.07 -0.75
CA GLN A 101 -8.18 3.53 -1.29
C GLN A 101 -8.32 3.82 -2.78
N ARG A 102 -8.01 5.03 -3.23
CA ARG A 102 -8.03 5.40 -4.67
C ARG A 102 -7.06 4.54 -5.48
N ALA A 103 -5.87 4.29 -4.96
CA ALA A 103 -4.85 3.47 -5.62
C ALA A 103 -5.26 2.00 -5.80
N LYS A 104 -6.34 1.52 -5.16
CA LYS A 104 -6.86 0.16 -5.41
C LYS A 104 -7.66 0.05 -6.71
N ASN A 105 -8.00 1.18 -7.35
CA ASN A 105 -8.77 1.17 -8.59
C ASN A 105 -7.96 0.52 -9.74
N PRO A 106 -8.40 -0.62 -10.29
CA PRO A 106 -7.70 -1.33 -11.36
C PRO A 106 -7.49 -0.49 -12.63
N GLU A 107 -8.38 0.46 -12.91
CA GLU A 107 -8.29 1.34 -14.08
C GLU A 107 -7.00 2.15 -14.13
N LEU A 108 -6.41 2.46 -12.96
CA LEU A 108 -5.18 3.25 -12.86
C LEU A 108 -3.94 2.54 -13.41
N TYR A 109 -4.03 1.23 -13.63
CA TYR A 109 -2.90 0.38 -14.03
C TYR A 109 -3.05 -0.19 -15.44
N ARG A 110 -4.21 0.00 -16.09
CA ARG A 110 -4.47 -0.48 -17.45
C ARG A 110 -3.56 0.13 -18.53
N LEU A 111 -2.85 1.22 -18.20
CA LEU A 111 -1.95 1.94 -19.12
C LEU A 111 -0.46 1.62 -18.91
N ILE A 112 -0.11 0.75 -17.95
CA ILE A 112 1.29 0.38 -17.71
C ILE A 112 1.52 -0.96 -18.43
N PRO A 113 2.27 -1.00 -19.55
CA PRO A 113 2.58 -2.26 -20.21
C PRO A 113 3.35 -3.17 -19.26
N ASP A 114 3.01 -4.46 -19.26
CA ASP A 114 3.72 -5.52 -18.52
C ASP A 114 5.22 -5.39 -18.82
N SER A 115 6.00 -4.99 -17.82
CA SER A 115 7.47 -4.83 -17.91
C SER A 115 8.19 -6.14 -17.62
#